data_AF-A0A7C3K2U7-F1
#
_entry.id   AF-A0A7C3K2U7-F1
#
_cell.length_a   1.000
_cell.length_b   1.000
_cell.length_c   1.000
_cell.angle_alpha   90.00
_cell.angle_beta   90.00
_cell.angle_gamma   90.00
#
_symmetry.space_group_name_H-M   'P 1'
#
loop_
_entity.id
_entity.type
_entity.pdbx_description
1 polymer ?
#
loop_
_entity_poly.entity_id
_entity_poly.type
_entity_poly.pdbx_seq_one_letter_code
_entity_poly.pdbx_strand_id
1 'polypeptide(L)'
;VNSKNESRGCCNLGCPISVKNALALKKLKRDIRIHILYRDLSMVKEEHFRIDEAKAAGIKFIRFPDVHYPELKKEQGHFVLSVYDILLGRELAIRADLVVLTTAFQGNDTVEKIKGHLKVSANSDGFFQEAHVKLGPVEFPSAGLSLCGCAKSPKSFKESCEEGTAAAMRVSIPMKKGYVEAEGIVADIDLTDCSKCGLCSKNCPFGAIQVDREKRPSVVKALCKGCGLCAADCPKECINIVHYSDEQLLAQVEAALEEKPGEKIVGFICHWCALGGVDMAGVSRLQYPSNGRLIRVMCSARVPTKLIERAFELGAAGVLVVGCEFPTCHYITGNYACDARMKKAKKRLEKKGYDPKKLWVAWCSAADGPKFANIMKEMAKQLELG
;
A
#
# COMPACT_ATOMS: atom_id res chain seq x y z
N VAL A 1 12.14 23.41 -2.30
CA VAL A 1 10.82 23.82 -1.73
C VAL A 1 9.90 22.61 -1.70
N ASN A 2 9.07 22.44 -0.66
CA ASN A 2 8.13 21.31 -0.49
C ASN A 2 8.77 19.90 -0.45
N SER A 3 10.01 19.80 0.04
CA SER A 3 10.73 18.53 0.26
C SER A 3 11.66 18.68 1.46
N LYS A 4 11.97 17.55 2.12
CA LYS A 4 12.68 17.48 3.41
C LYS A 4 11.98 18.33 4.47
N ASN A 5 10.71 18.02 4.71
CA ASN A 5 9.87 18.61 5.75
C ASN A 5 9.12 17.48 6.50
N GLU A 6 8.23 17.84 7.42
CA GLU A 6 7.51 16.87 8.27
C GLU A 6 6.69 15.85 7.47
N SER A 7 6.21 16.22 6.27
CA SER A 7 5.34 15.39 5.45
C SER A 7 6.03 14.71 4.27
N ARG A 8 7.22 15.16 3.86
CA ARG A 8 7.90 14.69 2.64
C ARG A 8 9.41 14.58 2.80
N GLY A 9 9.95 13.46 2.30
CA GLY A 9 11.39 13.19 2.24
C GLY A 9 12.14 14.06 1.22
N CYS A 10 13.44 13.78 1.06
CA CYS A 10 14.29 14.39 0.04
C CYS A 10 13.90 13.91 -1.37
N CYS A 11 13.72 14.81 -2.32
CA CYS A 11 13.39 14.47 -3.71
C CYS A 11 14.59 13.95 -4.53
N ASN A 12 15.82 14.00 -3.99
CA ASN A 12 17.10 13.58 -4.61
C ASN A 12 17.47 14.21 -5.97
N LEU A 13 16.58 14.96 -6.61
CA LEU A 13 16.79 15.58 -7.92
C LEU A 13 16.95 17.09 -7.87
N GLY A 14 16.41 17.73 -6.83
CA GLY A 14 16.37 19.20 -6.75
C GLY A 14 17.76 19.83 -6.77
N CYS A 15 18.71 19.28 -6.00
CA CYS A 15 20.09 19.78 -5.95
C CYS A 15 20.81 19.64 -7.31
N PRO A 16 20.87 18.45 -7.94
CA PRO A 16 21.57 18.32 -9.22
C PRO A 16 20.92 19.11 -10.36
N ILE A 17 19.57 19.21 -10.38
CA ILE A 17 18.87 20.04 -11.38
C ILE A 17 19.21 21.53 -11.19
N SER A 18 19.27 22.01 -9.95
CA SER A 18 19.61 23.42 -9.66
C SER A 18 21.02 23.76 -10.15
N VAL A 19 22.00 22.90 -9.86
CA VAL A 19 23.39 23.06 -10.32
C VAL A 19 23.49 22.98 -11.84
N LYS A 20 22.82 22.00 -12.48
CA LYS A 20 22.76 21.86 -13.93
C LYS A 20 22.24 23.13 -14.61
N ASN A 21 21.13 23.67 -14.12
CA ASN A 21 20.50 24.86 -14.70
C ASN A 21 21.34 26.11 -14.47
N ALA A 22 21.96 26.26 -13.29
CA ALA A 22 22.85 27.37 -13.00
C ALA A 22 24.08 27.40 -13.93
N LEU A 23 24.71 26.24 -14.15
CA LEU A 23 25.81 26.10 -15.11
C LEU A 23 25.38 26.42 -16.54
N ALA A 24 24.19 25.95 -16.95
CA ALA A 24 23.65 26.26 -18.28
C ALA A 24 23.43 27.78 -18.47
N LEU A 25 22.90 28.47 -17.46
CA LEU A 25 22.75 29.93 -17.49
C LEU A 25 24.09 30.65 -17.58
N LYS A 26 25.11 30.21 -16.82
CA LYS A 26 26.47 30.74 -16.91
C LYS A 26 27.12 30.56 -18.28
N LYS A 27 26.81 29.46 -18.98
CA LYS A 27 27.26 29.21 -20.36
C LYS A 27 26.61 30.17 -21.35
N LEU A 28 25.33 30.48 -21.17
CA LEU A 28 24.60 31.44 -22.01
C LEU A 28 25.04 32.89 -21.76
N LYS A 29 25.27 33.25 -20.50
CA LYS A 29 25.62 34.60 -20.09
C LYS A 29 26.59 34.58 -18.91
N ARG A 30 27.88 34.86 -19.16
CA ARG A 30 28.95 34.69 -18.15
C ARG A 30 28.83 35.65 -16.96
N ASP A 31 28.34 36.86 -17.19
CA ASP A 31 28.19 37.94 -16.20
C ASP A 31 26.97 37.77 -15.29
N ILE A 32 26.08 36.80 -15.55
CA ILE A 32 24.93 36.55 -14.69
C ILE A 32 25.38 36.18 -13.26
N ARG A 33 24.79 36.81 -12.25
CA ARG A 33 25.05 36.49 -10.83
C ARG A 33 24.04 35.47 -10.36
N ILE A 34 24.52 34.29 -9.96
CA ILE A 34 23.66 33.18 -9.50
C ILE A 34 24.02 32.82 -8.08
N HIS A 35 22.99 32.76 -7.23
CA HIS A 35 23.07 32.31 -5.85
C HIS A 35 22.16 31.09 -5.69
N ILE A 36 22.70 29.97 -5.23
CA ILE A 36 21.96 28.75 -4.88
C ILE A 36 21.82 28.70 -3.38
N LEU A 37 20.59 28.80 -2.90
CA LEU A 37 20.25 28.71 -1.48
C LEU A 37 19.83 27.30 -1.14
N TYR A 38 20.41 26.73 -0.08
CA TYR A 38 20.17 25.34 0.29
C TYR A 38 20.31 25.11 1.80
N ARG A 39 19.75 24.00 2.28
CA ARG A 39 19.99 23.50 3.64
C ARG A 39 21.09 22.47 3.64
N ASP A 40 20.94 21.46 2.79
CA ASP A 40 21.97 20.48 2.47
C ASP A 40 21.98 20.21 0.96
N LEU A 41 23.17 19.99 0.40
CA LEU A 41 23.34 19.57 -1.00
C LEU A 41 23.47 18.06 -1.04
N SER A 42 22.45 17.40 -1.57
CA SER A 42 22.50 15.98 -1.88
C SER A 42 22.82 15.81 -3.36
N MET A 43 24.06 15.42 -3.65
CA MET A 43 24.51 15.03 -5.00
C MET A 43 24.94 13.57 -4.90
N VAL A 44 24.60 12.77 -5.91
CA VAL A 44 24.90 11.34 -5.87
C VAL A 44 25.79 10.98 -7.05
N LYS A 45 26.70 10.02 -6.87
CA LYS A 45 27.62 9.54 -7.93
C LYS A 45 28.52 10.67 -8.48
N GLU A 46 28.62 10.77 -9.80
CA GLU A 46 29.50 11.70 -10.52
C GLU A 46 29.03 13.17 -10.46
N GLU A 47 27.86 13.44 -9.86
CA GLU A 47 27.31 14.79 -9.81
C GLU A 47 28.13 15.75 -8.92
N HIS A 48 28.94 15.23 -7.99
CA HIS A 48 29.80 16.04 -7.13
C HIS A 48 30.76 16.95 -7.92
N PHE A 49 31.32 16.45 -9.04
CA PHE A 49 32.23 17.24 -9.88
C PHE A 49 31.57 18.51 -10.44
N ARG A 50 30.25 18.50 -10.59
CA ARG A 50 29.49 19.65 -11.09
C ARG A 50 29.37 20.78 -10.08
N ILE A 51 29.49 20.49 -8.78
CA ILE A 51 29.55 21.53 -7.75
C ILE A 51 30.84 22.33 -7.92
N ASP A 52 31.97 21.66 -8.10
CA ASP A 52 33.26 22.32 -8.22
C ASP A 52 33.34 23.12 -9.53
N GLU A 53 32.81 22.57 -10.64
CA GLU A 53 32.60 23.32 -11.89
C GLU A 53 31.74 24.58 -11.64
N ALA A 54 30.65 24.45 -10.89
CA ALA A 54 29.75 25.58 -10.60
C ALA A 54 30.43 26.67 -9.75
N LYS A 55 31.20 26.27 -8.73
CA LYS A 55 31.99 27.20 -7.92
C LYS A 55 33.04 27.90 -8.76
N ALA A 56 33.76 27.18 -9.62
CA ALA A 56 34.75 27.74 -10.54
C ALA A 56 34.12 28.73 -11.55
N ALA A 57 32.87 28.49 -11.97
CA ALA A 57 32.09 29.41 -12.79
C ALA A 57 31.55 30.64 -12.03
N GLY A 58 31.87 30.77 -10.73
CA GLY A 58 31.48 31.90 -9.90
C GLY A 58 30.05 31.82 -9.35
N ILE A 59 29.40 30.65 -9.38
CA ILE A 59 28.10 30.43 -8.74
C ILE A 59 28.30 30.40 -7.22
N LYS A 60 27.50 31.18 -6.49
CA LYS A 60 27.58 31.27 -5.03
C LYS A 60 26.58 30.32 -4.38
N PHE A 61 27.01 29.68 -3.30
CA PHE A 61 26.22 28.72 -2.55
C PHE A 61 26.04 29.26 -1.14
N ILE A 62 24.79 29.43 -0.71
CA ILE A 62 24.44 30.02 0.60
C ILE A 62 23.66 28.97 1.39
N ARG A 63 24.20 28.59 2.55
CA ARG A 63 23.61 27.55 3.39
C ARG A 63 22.81 28.20 4.52
N PHE A 64 21.53 27.87 4.61
CA PHE A 64 20.63 28.38 5.66
C PHE A 64 20.15 27.24 6.57
N PRO A 65 19.85 27.50 7.86
CA PRO A 65 19.45 26.47 8.81
C PRO A 65 17.95 26.11 8.68
N ASP A 66 17.55 24.95 9.17
CA ASP A 66 16.14 24.49 9.12
C ASP A 66 15.17 25.41 9.89
N VAL A 67 15.66 26.17 10.87
CA VAL A 67 14.85 27.07 11.72
C VAL A 67 14.72 28.50 11.17
N HIS A 68 15.48 28.84 10.12
CA HIS A 68 15.49 30.20 9.56
C HIS A 68 15.43 30.11 8.04
N TYR A 69 14.21 30.08 7.50
CA TYR A 69 13.97 30.02 6.06
C TYR A 69 14.20 31.37 5.39
N PRO A 70 14.66 31.39 4.12
CA PRO A 70 14.79 32.63 3.36
C PRO A 70 13.43 33.33 3.18
N GLU A 71 13.42 34.63 3.39
CA GLU A 71 12.24 35.47 3.18
C GLU A 71 12.35 36.23 1.85
N LEU A 72 11.26 36.29 1.10
CA LEU A 72 11.20 36.96 -0.19
C LEU A 72 10.25 38.15 -0.11
N LYS A 73 10.77 39.35 -0.39
CA LYS A 73 9.97 40.57 -0.54
C LYS A 73 10.08 41.10 -1.97
N LYS A 74 8.99 41.69 -2.46
CA LYS A 74 8.96 42.35 -3.77
C LYS A 74 9.02 43.86 -3.55
N GLU A 75 10.05 44.50 -4.08
CA GLU A 75 10.28 45.95 -3.94
C GLU A 75 10.54 46.56 -5.31
N GLN A 76 9.82 47.63 -5.67
CA GLN A 76 10.08 48.48 -6.85
C GLN A 76 10.63 47.74 -8.09
N GLY A 77 9.89 46.73 -8.59
CA GLY A 77 10.22 45.99 -9.82
C GLY A 77 11.30 44.90 -9.70
N HIS A 78 11.84 44.66 -8.51
CA HIS A 78 12.81 43.58 -8.24
C HIS A 78 12.44 42.79 -6.98
N PHE A 79 13.13 41.68 -6.75
CA PHE A 79 12.99 40.88 -5.54
C PHE A 79 14.16 41.15 -4.60
N VAL A 80 13.87 41.22 -3.30
CA VAL A 80 14.86 41.25 -2.23
C VAL A 80 14.66 40.00 -1.40
N LEU A 81 15.69 39.17 -1.35
CA LEU A 81 15.69 37.92 -0.60
C LEU A 81 16.60 38.05 0.61
N SER A 82 16.03 37.88 1.80
CA SER A 82 16.74 37.87 3.08
C SER A 82 17.05 36.43 3.47
N VAL A 83 18.31 36.12 3.77
CA VAL A 83 18.74 34.78 4.16
C VAL A 83 19.86 34.84 5.20
N TYR A 84 19.78 34.01 6.23
CA TYR A 84 20.88 33.79 7.15
C TYR A 84 21.87 32.77 6.59
N ASP A 85 23.13 33.16 6.41
CA ASP A 85 24.20 32.25 5.98
C ASP A 85 24.91 31.68 7.20
N ILE A 86 24.80 30.37 7.42
CA ILE A 86 25.41 29.71 8.58
C ILE A 86 26.94 29.72 8.53
N LEU A 87 27.55 29.81 7.34
CA LEU A 87 29.01 29.82 7.19
C LEU A 87 29.58 31.20 7.51
N LEU A 88 28.84 32.25 7.20
CA LEU A 88 29.24 33.64 7.49
C LEU A 88 28.71 34.15 8.84
N GLY A 89 27.76 33.45 9.45
CA GLY A 89 27.17 33.79 10.75
C GLY A 89 26.33 35.08 10.74
N ARG A 90 25.81 35.51 9.57
CA ARG A 90 25.07 36.77 9.42
C ARG A 90 23.95 36.70 8.40
N GLU A 91 23.03 37.64 8.48
CA GLU A 91 22.01 37.85 7.44
C GLU A 91 22.59 38.52 6.20
N LEU A 92 22.10 38.10 5.06
CA LEU A 92 22.40 38.64 3.74
C LEU A 92 21.10 39.08 3.08
N ALA A 93 21.08 40.28 2.52
CA ALA A 93 20.03 40.76 1.65
C ALA A 93 20.51 40.68 0.19
N ILE A 94 19.83 39.87 -0.63
CA ILE A 94 20.19 39.60 -2.01
C ILE A 94 19.12 40.17 -2.93
N ARG A 95 19.51 41.16 -3.73
CA ARG A 95 18.66 41.66 -4.81
C ARG A 95 18.70 40.68 -5.99
N ALA A 96 17.52 40.24 -6.43
CA ALA A 96 17.35 39.30 -7.53
C ALA A 96 16.32 39.81 -8.55
N ASP A 97 16.64 39.67 -9.84
CA ASP A 97 15.70 39.96 -10.93
C ASP A 97 14.77 38.77 -11.20
N LEU A 98 15.21 37.55 -10.86
CA LEU A 98 14.46 36.31 -11.00
C LEU A 98 14.74 35.39 -9.80
N VAL A 99 13.67 34.80 -9.26
CA VAL A 99 13.76 33.75 -8.24
C VAL A 99 13.23 32.45 -8.83
N VAL A 100 14.05 31.40 -8.78
CA VAL A 100 13.69 30.07 -9.27
C VAL A 100 13.48 29.14 -8.07
N LEU A 101 12.24 28.67 -7.91
CA LEU A 101 11.91 27.70 -6.88
C LEU A 101 12.10 26.29 -7.42
N THR A 102 13.08 25.56 -6.88
CA THR A 102 13.23 24.14 -7.15
C THR A 102 12.21 23.36 -6.31
N THR A 103 11.10 22.99 -6.92
CA THR A 103 9.97 22.31 -6.30
C THR A 103 10.16 20.79 -6.29
N ALA A 104 9.59 20.14 -5.29
CA ALA A 104 9.60 18.69 -5.17
C ALA A 104 8.70 18.02 -6.21
N PHE A 105 9.04 16.79 -6.56
CA PHE A 105 8.15 15.91 -7.31
C PHE A 105 7.01 15.42 -6.39
N GLN A 106 5.87 15.17 -7.00
CA GLN A 106 4.71 14.56 -6.36
C GLN A 106 4.15 13.49 -7.30
N GLY A 107 3.53 12.46 -6.72
CA GLY A 107 2.70 11.54 -7.46
C GLY A 107 1.67 12.23 -8.34
N ASN A 108 1.41 11.66 -9.51
CA ASN A 108 0.40 12.20 -10.42
C ASN A 108 -1.00 11.80 -9.94
N ASP A 109 -1.99 12.68 -10.07
CA ASP A 109 -3.39 12.41 -9.69
C ASP A 109 -3.99 11.16 -10.39
N THR A 110 -3.42 10.74 -11.51
CA THR A 110 -3.80 9.50 -12.21
C THR A 110 -3.48 8.23 -11.41
N VAL A 111 -2.52 8.27 -10.48
CA VAL A 111 -2.17 7.12 -9.63
C VAL A 111 -3.38 6.66 -8.83
N GLU A 112 -4.08 7.59 -8.16
CA GLU A 112 -5.30 7.29 -7.41
C GLU A 112 -6.41 6.72 -8.29
N LYS A 113 -6.52 7.22 -9.53
CA LYS A 113 -7.53 6.76 -10.49
C LYS A 113 -7.24 5.34 -11.00
N ILE A 114 -5.96 4.98 -11.15
CA ILE A 114 -5.54 3.73 -11.82
C ILE A 114 -5.25 2.61 -10.82
N LYS A 115 -4.78 2.92 -9.61
CA LYS A 115 -4.32 1.91 -8.64
C LYS A 115 -5.40 0.85 -8.33
N GLY A 116 -6.67 1.27 -8.26
CA GLY A 116 -7.81 0.36 -8.06
C GLY A 116 -8.05 -0.59 -9.23
N HIS A 117 -7.91 -0.11 -10.48
CA HIS A 117 -8.08 -0.94 -11.68
C HIS A 117 -6.98 -1.97 -11.82
N LEU A 118 -5.73 -1.57 -11.54
CA LEU A 118 -4.57 -2.46 -11.60
C LEU A 118 -4.40 -3.32 -10.34
N LYS A 119 -5.17 -3.03 -9.27
CA LYS A 119 -5.06 -3.67 -7.95
C LYS A 119 -3.64 -3.59 -7.40
N VAL A 120 -3.08 -2.38 -7.45
CA VAL A 120 -1.74 -2.06 -6.94
C VAL A 120 -1.84 -0.99 -5.86
N SER A 121 -0.74 -0.77 -5.14
CA SER A 121 -0.68 0.14 -4.00
C SER A 121 0.13 1.39 -4.33
N ALA A 122 -0.09 2.45 -3.55
CA ALA A 122 0.65 3.70 -3.66
C ALA A 122 1.01 4.20 -2.25
N ASN A 123 2.12 4.92 -2.13
CA ASN A 123 2.57 5.52 -0.88
C ASN A 123 1.89 6.88 -0.63
N SER A 124 2.15 7.47 0.55
CA SER A 124 1.58 8.77 0.97
C SER A 124 1.99 9.94 0.08
N ASP A 125 3.09 9.81 -0.67
CA ASP A 125 3.57 10.83 -1.60
C ASP A 125 2.90 10.73 -3.00
N GLY A 126 1.99 9.76 -3.17
CA GLY A 126 1.21 9.54 -4.38
C GLY A 126 1.93 8.73 -5.47
N PHE A 127 3.03 8.06 -5.14
CA PHE A 127 3.73 7.18 -6.08
C PHE A 127 3.31 5.73 -5.90
N PHE A 128 3.35 4.93 -6.98
CA PHE A 128 3.12 3.50 -6.89
C PHE A 128 4.18 2.82 -6.01
N GLN A 129 3.74 1.84 -5.23
CA GLN A 129 4.57 1.08 -4.31
C GLN A 129 5.02 -0.24 -4.95
N GLU A 130 6.32 -0.48 -4.94
CA GLU A 130 6.92 -1.74 -5.38
C GLU A 130 6.61 -2.91 -4.43
N ALA A 131 6.84 -4.14 -4.90
CA ALA A 131 6.68 -5.36 -4.13
C ALA A 131 7.65 -5.44 -2.95
N HIS A 132 8.93 -5.10 -3.19
CA HIS A 132 9.94 -5.04 -2.15
C HIS A 132 11.11 -4.18 -2.60
N VAL A 133 11.56 -3.24 -1.75
CA VAL A 133 12.60 -2.24 -2.05
C VAL A 133 13.89 -2.86 -2.62
N LYS A 134 14.24 -4.09 -2.19
CA LYS A 134 15.46 -4.79 -2.61
C LYS A 134 15.24 -6.01 -3.50
N LEU A 135 14.12 -6.72 -3.32
CA LEU A 135 13.92 -8.05 -3.90
C LEU A 135 12.98 -8.03 -5.11
N GLY A 136 12.13 -7.01 -5.22
CA GLY A 136 11.25 -6.79 -6.35
C GLY A 136 11.04 -5.29 -6.57
N PRO A 137 12.11 -4.51 -6.83
CA PRO A 137 12.04 -3.05 -6.91
C PRO A 137 11.26 -2.56 -8.13
N VAL A 138 11.07 -3.38 -9.16
CA VAL A 138 10.36 -3.04 -10.40
C VAL A 138 9.09 -3.88 -10.58
N GLU A 139 8.64 -4.52 -9.51
CA GLU A 139 7.49 -5.42 -9.51
C GLU A 139 6.42 -4.87 -8.59
N PHE A 140 5.17 -5.25 -8.86
CA PHE A 140 4.09 -5.10 -7.90
C PHE A 140 3.88 -6.41 -7.14
N PRO A 141 3.28 -6.37 -5.94
CA PRO A 141 2.79 -7.60 -5.28
C PRO A 141 1.82 -8.40 -6.16
N SER A 142 1.05 -7.69 -7.00
CA SER A 142 0.19 -8.29 -8.01
C SER A 142 1.01 -8.79 -9.21
N ALA A 143 0.99 -10.11 -9.43
CA ALA A 143 1.75 -10.75 -10.50
C ALA A 143 1.35 -10.28 -11.91
N GLY A 144 2.33 -10.26 -12.82
CA GLY A 144 2.13 -9.86 -14.22
C GLY A 144 2.17 -8.35 -14.49
N LEU A 145 2.39 -7.53 -13.46
CA LEU A 145 2.58 -6.09 -13.59
C LEU A 145 4.01 -5.69 -13.17
N SER A 146 4.58 -4.72 -13.86
CA SER A 146 5.88 -4.13 -13.52
C SER A 146 5.79 -2.61 -13.42
N LEU A 147 6.75 -2.04 -12.71
CA LEU A 147 6.79 -0.64 -12.30
C LEU A 147 8.16 -0.04 -12.66
N CYS A 148 8.17 1.15 -13.27
CA CYS A 148 9.40 1.85 -13.61
C CYS A 148 9.24 3.38 -13.60
N GLY A 149 10.36 4.07 -13.39
CA GLY A 149 10.50 5.52 -13.60
C GLY A 149 9.84 6.37 -12.51
N CYS A 150 9.44 7.58 -12.90
CA CYS A 150 8.88 8.57 -11.97
C CYS A 150 7.52 8.20 -11.39
N ALA A 151 6.85 7.16 -11.91
CA ALA A 151 5.61 6.65 -11.34
C ALA A 151 5.83 5.97 -9.97
N LYS A 152 7.04 5.49 -9.69
CA LYS A 152 7.44 4.81 -8.44
C LYS A 152 8.03 5.75 -7.40
N SER A 153 8.83 6.71 -7.83
CA SER A 153 9.45 7.71 -6.97
C SER A 153 10.18 8.75 -7.82
N PRO A 154 10.59 9.91 -7.28
CA PRO A 154 11.38 10.88 -8.03
C PRO A 154 12.74 10.29 -8.44
N LYS A 155 13.02 10.22 -9.76
CA LYS A 155 14.28 9.68 -10.30
C LYS A 155 14.86 10.48 -11.45
N SER A 156 16.14 10.30 -11.70
CA SER A 156 16.81 10.87 -12.87
C SER A 156 16.36 10.18 -14.16
N PHE A 157 16.67 10.80 -15.30
CA PHE A 157 16.43 10.20 -16.60
C PHE A 157 17.12 8.84 -16.73
N LYS A 158 18.40 8.76 -16.33
CA LYS A 158 19.19 7.53 -16.41
C LYS A 158 18.56 6.40 -15.58
N GLU A 159 18.21 6.67 -14.32
CA GLU A 159 17.56 5.68 -13.45
C GLU A 159 16.20 5.24 -14.00
N SER A 160 15.46 6.16 -14.63
CA SER A 160 14.18 5.83 -15.27
C SER A 160 14.36 4.88 -16.46
N CYS A 161 15.41 5.08 -17.27
CA CYS A 161 15.76 4.17 -18.36
C CYS A 161 16.23 2.81 -17.86
N GLU A 162 17.04 2.78 -16.80
CA GLU A 162 17.52 1.55 -16.15
C GLU A 162 16.34 0.74 -15.58
N GLU A 163 15.43 1.38 -14.84
CA GLU A 163 14.21 0.72 -14.35
C GLU A 163 13.29 0.29 -15.49
N GLY A 164 13.18 1.06 -16.58
CA GLY A 164 12.39 0.68 -17.76
C GLY A 164 12.93 -0.61 -18.40
N THR A 165 14.24 -0.74 -18.49
CA THR A 165 14.90 -1.96 -18.98
C THR A 165 14.64 -3.13 -18.03
N ALA A 166 14.80 -2.92 -16.72
CA ALA A 166 14.54 -3.95 -15.72
C ALA A 166 13.07 -4.42 -15.73
N ALA A 167 12.11 -3.49 -15.82
CA ALA A 167 10.69 -3.81 -15.95
C ALA A 167 10.41 -4.61 -17.23
N ALA A 168 10.97 -4.21 -18.38
CA ALA A 168 10.85 -4.95 -19.64
C ALA A 168 11.40 -6.38 -19.52
N MET A 169 12.56 -6.54 -18.88
CA MET A 169 13.14 -7.86 -18.61
C MET A 169 12.22 -8.71 -17.72
N ARG A 170 11.66 -8.16 -16.64
CA ARG A 170 10.75 -8.90 -15.75
C ARG A 170 9.50 -9.38 -16.47
N VAL A 171 8.82 -8.52 -17.25
CA VAL A 171 7.63 -8.93 -17.99
C VAL A 171 7.93 -9.91 -19.12
N SER A 172 9.17 -9.90 -19.66
CA SER A 172 9.57 -10.84 -20.71
C SER A 172 9.70 -12.29 -20.23
N ILE A 173 9.96 -12.53 -18.93
CA ILE A 173 10.16 -13.87 -18.37
C ILE A 173 8.94 -14.78 -18.62
N PRO A 174 7.71 -14.43 -18.18
CA PRO A 174 6.54 -15.26 -18.46
C PRO A 174 6.22 -15.35 -19.96
N MET A 175 6.44 -14.26 -20.73
CA MET A 175 6.24 -14.27 -22.18
C MET A 175 7.16 -15.27 -22.88
N LYS A 176 8.43 -15.36 -22.46
CA LYS A 176 9.41 -16.30 -23.02
C LYS A 176 9.14 -17.75 -22.59
N LYS A 177 8.70 -17.97 -21.35
CA LYS A 177 8.30 -19.29 -20.87
C LYS A 177 7.07 -19.82 -21.60
N GLY A 178 6.16 -18.93 -22.04
CA GLY A 178 4.92 -19.29 -22.72
C GLY A 178 3.82 -19.82 -21.79
N TYR A 179 4.13 -19.98 -20.50
CA TYR A 179 3.18 -20.32 -19.46
C TYR A 179 3.53 -19.59 -18.15
N VAL A 180 2.54 -19.48 -17.28
CA VAL A 180 2.72 -19.05 -15.89
C VAL A 180 2.15 -20.13 -14.99
N GLU A 181 2.84 -20.40 -13.89
CA GLU A 181 2.30 -21.22 -12.82
C GLU A 181 1.36 -20.34 -12.01
N ALA A 182 0.07 -20.65 -12.08
CA ALA A 182 -0.92 -20.03 -11.23
C ALA A 182 -0.85 -20.62 -9.83
N GLU A 183 -1.16 -19.83 -8.81
CA GLU A 183 -1.26 -20.32 -7.45
C GLU A 183 -2.31 -21.45 -7.36
N GLY A 184 -1.95 -22.53 -6.67
CA GLY A 184 -2.85 -23.66 -6.40
C GLY A 184 -3.96 -23.35 -5.40
N ILE A 185 -4.12 -22.09 -4.98
CA ILE A 185 -5.14 -21.64 -4.03
C ILE A 185 -6.45 -21.45 -4.79
N VAL A 186 -7.11 -22.56 -5.11
CA VAL A 186 -8.31 -22.62 -5.96
C VAL A 186 -9.46 -23.29 -5.21
N ALA A 187 -10.68 -23.01 -5.65
CA ALA A 187 -11.86 -23.68 -5.12
C ALA A 187 -11.93 -25.13 -5.62
N ASP A 188 -12.34 -26.04 -4.74
CA ASP A 188 -12.61 -27.44 -5.02
C ASP A 188 -13.97 -27.83 -4.46
N ILE A 189 -14.77 -28.56 -5.23
CA ILE A 189 -16.16 -28.86 -4.88
C ILE A 189 -16.31 -30.37 -4.73
N ASP A 190 -16.66 -30.81 -3.52
CA ASP A 190 -17.15 -32.15 -3.29
C ASP A 190 -18.62 -32.22 -3.73
N LEU A 191 -18.91 -33.11 -4.67
CA LEU A 191 -20.26 -33.29 -5.21
C LEU A 191 -21.13 -34.24 -4.36
N THR A 192 -20.55 -34.92 -3.38
CA THR A 192 -21.24 -35.92 -2.53
C THR A 192 -22.44 -35.29 -1.81
N ASP A 193 -22.23 -34.15 -1.15
CA ASP A 193 -23.27 -33.44 -0.39
C ASP A 193 -23.89 -32.24 -1.14
N CYS A 194 -23.48 -32.03 -2.39
CA CYS A 194 -23.88 -30.87 -3.17
C CYS A 194 -25.36 -30.90 -3.54
N SER A 195 -26.12 -29.87 -3.13
CA SER A 195 -27.54 -29.72 -3.48
C SER A 195 -27.81 -29.15 -4.88
N LYS A 196 -26.75 -28.92 -5.68
CA LYS A 196 -26.85 -28.37 -7.05
C LYS A 196 -27.63 -27.05 -7.14
N CYS A 197 -27.58 -26.22 -6.09
CA CYS A 197 -28.36 -24.98 -6.00
C CYS A 197 -27.88 -23.84 -6.92
N GLY A 198 -26.65 -23.94 -7.46
CA GLY A 198 -26.08 -22.97 -8.40
C GLY A 198 -25.56 -21.66 -7.78
N LEU A 199 -25.65 -21.48 -6.45
CA LEU A 199 -25.21 -20.26 -5.77
C LEU A 199 -23.72 -19.95 -6.00
N CYS A 200 -22.88 -20.99 -5.99
CA CYS A 200 -21.43 -20.86 -6.20
C CYS A 200 -21.08 -20.28 -7.57
N SER A 201 -21.78 -20.72 -8.63
CA SER A 201 -21.60 -20.18 -9.99
C SER A 201 -22.08 -18.74 -10.08
N LYS A 202 -23.28 -18.45 -9.55
CA LYS A 202 -23.86 -17.10 -9.55
C LYS A 202 -23.01 -16.07 -8.81
N ASN A 203 -22.42 -16.45 -7.68
CA ASN A 203 -21.63 -15.54 -6.85
C ASN A 203 -20.19 -15.40 -7.32
N CYS A 204 -19.71 -16.19 -8.28
CA CYS A 204 -18.32 -16.14 -8.71
C CYS A 204 -18.05 -14.90 -9.59
N PRO A 205 -17.26 -13.92 -9.14
CA PRO A 205 -17.02 -12.70 -9.92
C PRO A 205 -16.11 -12.94 -11.14
N PHE A 206 -15.47 -14.11 -11.21
CA PHE A 206 -14.55 -14.50 -12.28
C PHE A 206 -15.17 -15.49 -13.28
N GLY A 207 -16.42 -15.90 -13.08
CA GLY A 207 -17.05 -16.93 -13.92
C GLY A 207 -16.32 -18.28 -13.90
N ALA A 208 -15.59 -18.59 -12.81
CA ALA A 208 -14.74 -19.76 -12.72
C ALA A 208 -15.49 -21.07 -12.46
N ILE A 209 -16.78 -21.01 -12.11
CA ILE A 209 -17.59 -22.19 -11.80
C ILE A 209 -18.63 -22.37 -12.90
N GLN A 210 -18.47 -23.42 -13.69
CA GLN A 210 -19.40 -23.80 -14.75
C GLN A 210 -20.38 -24.83 -14.23
N VAL A 211 -21.61 -24.80 -14.74
CA VAL A 211 -22.68 -25.71 -14.35
C VAL A 211 -23.11 -26.48 -15.60
N ASP A 212 -23.09 -27.81 -15.54
CA ASP A 212 -23.47 -28.67 -16.65
C ASP A 212 -25.01 -28.79 -16.82
N ARG A 213 -25.45 -29.59 -17.80
CA ARG A 213 -26.89 -29.83 -18.07
C ARG A 213 -27.61 -30.50 -16.89
N GLU A 214 -26.91 -31.25 -16.05
CA GLU A 214 -27.43 -31.91 -14.85
C GLU A 214 -27.31 -31.02 -13.59
N LYS A 215 -26.98 -29.74 -13.77
CA LYS A 215 -26.76 -28.75 -12.71
C LYS A 215 -25.57 -29.05 -11.80
N ARG A 216 -24.61 -29.88 -12.22
CA ARG A 216 -23.39 -30.14 -11.46
C ARG A 216 -22.39 -29.00 -11.65
N PRO A 217 -21.95 -28.33 -10.58
CA PRO A 217 -20.92 -27.31 -10.68
C PRO A 217 -19.52 -27.95 -10.82
N SER A 218 -18.67 -27.35 -11.64
CA SER A 218 -17.24 -27.70 -11.77
C SER A 218 -16.41 -26.42 -11.83
N VAL A 219 -15.21 -26.46 -11.24
CA VAL A 219 -14.32 -25.29 -11.16
C VAL A 219 -13.31 -25.34 -12.31
N VAL A 220 -13.36 -24.35 -13.19
CA VAL A 220 -12.28 -24.07 -14.15
C VAL A 220 -11.13 -23.45 -13.38
N LYS A 221 -10.19 -24.29 -12.94
CA LYS A 221 -9.09 -23.90 -12.02
C LYS A 221 -8.29 -22.69 -12.53
N ALA A 222 -8.06 -22.59 -13.84
CA ALA A 222 -7.35 -21.46 -14.48
C ALA A 222 -8.03 -20.09 -14.28
N LEU A 223 -9.36 -20.05 -14.14
CA LEU A 223 -10.12 -18.82 -13.90
C LEU A 223 -10.29 -18.53 -12.41
N CYS A 224 -10.17 -19.55 -11.55
CA CYS A 224 -10.36 -19.40 -10.12
C CYS A 224 -9.19 -18.60 -9.51
N LYS A 225 -9.53 -17.53 -8.78
CA LYS A 225 -8.53 -16.69 -8.08
C LYS A 225 -8.47 -16.94 -6.56
N GLY A 226 -9.17 -17.97 -6.06
CA GLY A 226 -9.06 -18.36 -4.65
C GLY A 226 -9.73 -17.46 -3.62
N CYS A 227 -10.65 -16.57 -4.01
CA CYS A 227 -11.22 -15.58 -3.09
C CYS A 227 -12.07 -16.17 -1.94
N GLY A 228 -12.54 -17.42 -2.06
CA GLY A 228 -13.30 -18.08 -1.00
C GLY A 228 -14.77 -17.68 -0.85
N LEU A 229 -15.29 -16.81 -1.71
CA LEU A 229 -16.69 -16.38 -1.64
C LEU A 229 -17.67 -17.56 -1.77
N CYS A 230 -17.45 -18.43 -2.76
CA CYS A 230 -18.29 -19.61 -2.97
C CYS A 230 -18.23 -20.60 -1.80
N ALA A 231 -17.06 -20.78 -1.20
CA ALA A 231 -16.87 -21.62 -0.01
C ALA A 231 -17.65 -21.07 1.18
N ALA A 232 -17.52 -19.77 1.45
CA ALA A 232 -18.18 -19.14 2.60
C ALA A 232 -19.71 -19.09 2.51
N ASP A 233 -20.26 -19.09 1.29
CA ASP A 233 -21.71 -19.00 1.04
C ASP A 233 -22.35 -20.36 0.74
N CYS A 234 -21.58 -21.44 0.62
CA CYS A 234 -22.12 -22.77 0.30
C CYS A 234 -23.00 -23.28 1.45
N PRO A 235 -24.32 -23.47 1.28
CA PRO A 235 -25.19 -23.93 2.37
C PRO A 235 -24.92 -25.37 2.81
N LYS A 236 -24.26 -26.15 1.95
CA LYS A 236 -23.87 -27.54 2.18
C LYS A 236 -22.41 -27.68 2.59
N GLU A 237 -21.66 -26.57 2.64
CA GLU A 237 -20.25 -26.53 3.03
C GLU A 237 -19.32 -27.47 2.22
N CYS A 238 -19.77 -27.90 1.03
CA CYS A 238 -19.03 -28.85 0.19
C CYS A 238 -17.98 -28.19 -0.73
N ILE A 239 -17.60 -26.95 -0.45
CA ILE A 239 -16.64 -26.19 -1.26
C ILE A 239 -15.45 -25.79 -0.40
N ASN A 240 -14.28 -26.31 -0.74
CA ASN A 240 -13.03 -25.99 -0.09
C ASN A 240 -12.20 -25.01 -0.93
N ILE A 241 -11.42 -24.18 -0.26
CA ILE A 241 -10.31 -23.46 -0.91
C ILE A 241 -9.03 -24.18 -0.51
N VAL A 242 -8.27 -24.67 -1.49
CA VAL A 242 -7.00 -25.34 -1.24
C VAL A 242 -6.08 -24.39 -0.45
N HIS A 243 -5.42 -24.89 0.61
CA HIS A 243 -4.64 -24.13 1.60
C HIS A 243 -5.42 -23.15 2.52
N TYR A 244 -6.74 -23.02 2.34
CA TYR A 244 -7.63 -22.23 3.18
C TYR A 244 -8.96 -22.96 3.41
N SER A 245 -8.90 -24.26 3.71
CA SER A 245 -10.09 -25.07 4.02
C SER A 245 -10.73 -24.60 5.33
N ASP A 246 -11.99 -24.97 5.58
CA ASP A 246 -12.62 -24.60 6.85
C ASP A 246 -11.91 -25.26 8.03
N GLU A 247 -11.45 -26.50 7.89
CA GLU A 247 -10.69 -27.24 8.90
C GLU A 247 -9.37 -26.53 9.24
N GLN A 248 -8.63 -26.08 8.22
CA GLN A 248 -7.37 -25.36 8.42
C GLN A 248 -7.57 -24.01 9.12
N LEU A 249 -8.68 -23.32 8.84
CA LEU A 249 -8.99 -22.04 9.48
C LEU A 249 -9.52 -22.24 10.90
N LEU A 250 -10.35 -23.26 11.13
CA LEU A 250 -10.84 -23.62 12.47
C LEU A 250 -9.68 -24.02 13.39
N ALA A 251 -8.74 -24.84 12.92
CA ALA A 251 -7.56 -25.24 13.69
C ALA A 251 -6.71 -24.02 14.11
N GLN A 252 -6.58 -23.01 13.23
CA GLN A 252 -5.90 -21.76 13.58
C GLN A 252 -6.65 -20.94 14.63
N VAL A 253 -7.99 -20.93 14.59
CA VAL A 253 -8.82 -20.26 15.61
C VAL A 253 -8.65 -20.95 16.96
N GLU A 254 -8.69 -22.28 16.99
CA GLU A 254 -8.52 -23.09 18.19
C GLU A 254 -7.13 -22.88 18.81
N ALA A 255 -6.07 -22.98 18.01
CA ALA A 255 -4.71 -22.72 18.48
C ALA A 255 -4.54 -21.26 18.95
N ALA A 256 -5.15 -20.29 18.26
CA ALA A 256 -5.09 -18.89 18.68
C ALA A 256 -5.73 -18.67 20.06
N LEU A 257 -6.75 -19.44 20.42
CA LEU A 257 -7.57 -19.26 21.63
C LEU A 257 -7.30 -20.27 22.74
N GLU A 258 -6.33 -21.17 22.57
CA GLU A 258 -5.97 -22.20 23.56
C GLU A 258 -5.67 -21.60 24.95
N GLU A 259 -4.91 -20.51 24.99
CA GLU A 259 -4.56 -19.82 26.24
C GLU A 259 -5.28 -18.47 26.36
N LYS A 260 -5.86 -18.17 27.54
CA LYS A 260 -6.46 -16.86 27.87
C LYS A 260 -7.32 -16.27 26.73
N PRO A 261 -8.32 -17.01 26.21
CA PRO A 261 -9.12 -16.55 25.07
C PRO A 261 -9.82 -15.21 25.32
N GLY A 262 -10.23 -14.94 26.57
CA GLY A 262 -10.86 -13.70 26.99
C GLY A 262 -9.97 -12.45 26.90
N GLU A 263 -8.67 -12.61 26.66
CA GLU A 263 -7.72 -11.51 26.44
C GLU A 263 -7.35 -11.32 24.95
N LYS A 264 -7.92 -12.12 24.04
CA LYS A 264 -7.48 -12.21 22.64
C LYS A 264 -8.53 -11.73 21.64
N ILE A 265 -8.06 -11.02 20.63
CA ILE A 265 -8.85 -10.62 19.45
C ILE A 265 -8.45 -11.51 18.28
N VAL A 266 -9.38 -12.32 17.76
CA VAL A 266 -9.14 -13.11 16.54
C VAL A 266 -9.38 -12.23 15.32
N GLY A 267 -8.32 -11.95 14.56
CA GLY A 267 -8.37 -11.12 13.37
C GLY A 267 -8.31 -11.94 12.08
N PHE A 268 -9.38 -11.99 11.29
CA PHE A 268 -9.35 -12.54 9.94
C PHE A 268 -8.91 -11.46 8.94
N ILE A 269 -7.68 -11.57 8.44
CA ILE A 269 -7.02 -10.53 7.65
C ILE A 269 -6.93 -10.95 6.18
N CYS A 270 -7.52 -10.15 5.29
CA CYS A 270 -7.34 -10.29 3.84
C CYS A 270 -5.87 -10.18 3.43
N HIS A 271 -5.38 -11.16 2.67
CA HIS A 271 -3.98 -11.27 2.24
C HIS A 271 -3.48 -10.05 1.44
N TRP A 272 -4.36 -9.38 0.69
CA TRP A 272 -3.95 -8.32 -0.23
C TRP A 272 -3.80 -6.97 0.49
N CYS A 273 -4.88 -6.21 0.61
CA CYS A 273 -4.79 -4.85 1.15
C CYS A 273 -4.70 -4.83 2.67
N ALA A 274 -5.43 -5.71 3.37
CA ALA A 274 -5.46 -5.65 4.83
C ALA A 274 -4.12 -6.06 5.43
N LEU A 275 -3.51 -7.16 4.95
CA LEU A 275 -2.17 -7.58 5.37
C LEU A 275 -1.11 -6.54 5.00
N GLY A 276 -1.20 -5.93 3.81
CA GLY A 276 -0.33 -4.81 3.45
C GLY A 276 -0.39 -3.67 4.49
N GLY A 277 -1.60 -3.33 4.98
CA GLY A 277 -1.77 -2.37 6.09
C GLY A 277 -1.12 -2.85 7.39
N VAL A 278 -1.23 -4.14 7.73
CA VAL A 278 -0.53 -4.73 8.89
C VAL A 278 0.99 -4.60 8.75
N ASP A 279 1.53 -4.98 7.60
CA ASP A 279 2.97 -4.92 7.31
C ASP A 279 3.47 -3.48 7.33
N MET A 280 2.70 -2.54 6.74
CA MET A 280 3.00 -1.12 6.79
C MET A 280 3.02 -0.57 8.22
N ALA A 281 2.11 -1.02 9.10
CA ALA A 281 2.15 -0.65 10.52
C ALA A 281 3.44 -1.15 11.19
N GLY A 282 3.87 -2.37 10.88
CA GLY A 282 5.12 -2.96 11.37
C GLY A 282 6.38 -2.23 10.88
N VAL A 283 6.50 -2.03 9.57
CA VAL A 283 7.64 -1.32 8.94
C VAL A 283 7.71 0.14 9.44
N SER A 284 6.56 0.77 9.67
CA SER A 284 6.46 2.13 10.23
C SER A 284 6.63 2.18 11.76
N ARG A 285 6.88 1.04 12.42
CA ARG A 285 7.09 0.90 13.87
C ARG A 285 5.93 1.44 14.72
N LEU A 286 4.72 1.39 14.19
CA LEU A 286 3.53 1.85 14.90
C LEU A 286 3.18 0.87 16.01
N GLN A 287 3.12 1.37 17.24
CA GLN A 287 2.74 0.57 18.39
C GLN A 287 1.23 0.36 18.40
N TYR A 288 0.77 -0.86 18.67
CA TYR A 288 -0.61 -1.24 18.93
C TYR A 288 -0.65 -2.47 19.87
N PRO A 289 -1.79 -2.76 20.53
CA PRO A 289 -1.88 -3.81 21.55
C PRO A 289 -1.53 -5.22 21.03
N SER A 290 -0.96 -6.06 21.89
CA SER A 290 -0.48 -7.41 21.56
C SER A 290 -1.57 -8.49 21.61
N ASN A 291 -2.81 -8.11 21.89
CA ASN A 291 -3.98 -8.99 22.03
C ASN A 291 -4.43 -9.61 20.68
N GLY A 292 -3.99 -9.05 19.54
CA GLY A 292 -4.36 -9.53 18.22
C GLY A 292 -3.75 -10.89 17.87
N ARG A 293 -4.57 -11.82 17.38
CA ARG A 293 -4.14 -13.08 16.74
C ARG A 293 -4.64 -13.08 15.31
N LEU A 294 -3.74 -12.79 14.38
CA LEU A 294 -4.08 -12.55 12.98
C LEU A 294 -4.05 -13.84 12.18
N ILE A 295 -5.22 -14.29 11.73
CA ILE A 295 -5.41 -15.43 10.83
C ILE A 295 -5.56 -14.88 9.41
N ARG A 296 -4.61 -15.24 8.55
CA ARG A 296 -4.61 -14.79 7.17
C ARG A 296 -5.66 -15.56 6.36
N VAL A 297 -6.41 -14.84 5.53
CA VAL A 297 -7.31 -15.41 4.51
C VAL A 297 -7.06 -14.70 3.18
N MET A 298 -7.23 -15.38 2.03
CA MET A 298 -7.01 -14.71 0.74
C MET A 298 -7.91 -13.49 0.57
N CYS A 299 -9.16 -13.58 0.99
CA CYS A 299 -10.11 -12.47 1.00
C CYS A 299 -10.95 -12.49 2.27
N SER A 300 -11.41 -11.34 2.72
CA SER A 300 -12.44 -11.27 3.77
C SER A 300 -13.72 -12.01 3.36
N ALA A 301 -14.00 -12.14 2.06
CA ALA A 301 -15.09 -12.95 1.52
C ALA A 301 -15.01 -14.43 1.91
N ARG A 302 -13.82 -14.96 2.20
CA ARG A 302 -13.61 -16.35 2.63
C ARG A 302 -14.17 -16.64 4.01
N VAL A 303 -14.31 -15.62 4.86
CA VAL A 303 -14.73 -15.77 6.26
C VAL A 303 -16.23 -16.11 6.31
N PRO A 304 -16.61 -17.37 6.61
CA PRO A 304 -17.99 -17.72 6.86
C PRO A 304 -18.39 -17.36 8.29
N THR A 305 -19.69 -17.24 8.55
CA THR A 305 -20.21 -16.92 9.89
C THR A 305 -19.79 -17.94 10.94
N LYS A 306 -19.63 -19.23 10.58
CA LYS A 306 -19.25 -20.29 11.53
C LYS A 306 -17.87 -20.09 12.16
N LEU A 307 -16.89 -19.52 11.45
CA LEU A 307 -15.57 -19.24 12.04
C LEU A 307 -15.67 -18.18 13.14
N ILE A 308 -16.55 -17.19 12.95
CA ILE A 308 -16.80 -16.13 13.92
C ILE A 308 -17.53 -16.71 15.14
N GLU A 309 -18.55 -17.54 14.92
CA GLU A 309 -19.26 -18.24 15.99
C GLU A 309 -18.31 -19.10 16.82
N ARG A 310 -17.45 -19.90 16.15
CA ARG A 310 -16.46 -20.73 16.84
C ARG A 310 -15.51 -19.92 17.71
N ALA A 311 -15.04 -18.77 17.25
CA ALA A 311 -14.17 -17.91 18.03
C ALA A 311 -14.86 -17.42 19.33
N PHE A 312 -16.15 -17.07 19.26
CA PHE A 312 -16.90 -16.68 20.45
C PHE A 312 -17.26 -17.87 21.36
N GLU A 313 -17.54 -19.04 20.80
CA GLU A 313 -17.73 -20.29 21.57
C GLU A 313 -16.50 -20.65 22.40
N LEU A 314 -15.31 -20.36 21.88
CA LEU A 314 -14.03 -20.56 22.55
C LEU A 314 -13.66 -19.40 23.52
N GLY A 315 -14.51 -18.38 23.65
CA GLY A 315 -14.34 -17.31 24.62
C GLY A 315 -13.48 -16.13 24.15
N ALA A 316 -13.31 -15.91 22.84
CA ALA A 316 -12.57 -14.76 22.32
C ALA A 316 -13.14 -13.43 22.88
N ALA A 317 -12.24 -12.51 23.24
CA ALA A 317 -12.61 -11.16 23.67
C ALA A 317 -13.37 -10.40 22.58
N GLY A 318 -12.95 -10.60 21.33
CA GLY A 318 -13.59 -10.04 20.14
C GLY A 318 -13.08 -10.68 18.85
N VAL A 319 -13.80 -10.43 17.77
CA VAL A 319 -13.46 -10.91 16.42
C VAL A 319 -13.37 -9.71 15.49
N LEU A 320 -12.29 -9.61 14.73
CA LEU A 320 -12.05 -8.55 13.76
C LEU A 320 -11.98 -9.16 12.35
N VAL A 321 -12.74 -8.64 11.39
CA VAL A 321 -12.63 -9.01 9.98
C VAL A 321 -12.14 -7.80 9.20
N VAL A 322 -10.97 -7.90 8.56
CA VAL A 322 -10.38 -6.79 7.80
C VAL A 322 -10.27 -7.15 6.32
N GLY A 323 -10.95 -6.36 5.48
CA GLY A 323 -10.95 -6.51 4.02
C GLY A 323 -10.26 -5.36 3.30
N CYS A 324 -10.23 -5.46 1.97
CA CYS A 324 -9.84 -4.35 1.11
C CYS A 324 -10.84 -3.19 1.22
N GLU A 325 -10.33 -1.96 1.16
CA GLU A 325 -11.16 -0.75 1.07
C GLU A 325 -12.10 -0.76 -0.14
N PHE A 326 -13.19 -0.02 -0.05
CA PHE A 326 -14.12 0.18 -1.17
C PHE A 326 -13.65 1.35 -2.04
N PRO A 327 -13.70 1.25 -3.38
CA PRO A 327 -14.14 0.11 -4.20
C PRO A 327 -12.99 -0.84 -4.62
N THR A 328 -11.86 -0.84 -3.93
CA THR A 328 -10.58 -1.42 -4.38
C THR A 328 -10.40 -2.90 -4.03
N CYS A 329 -11.47 -3.70 -4.10
CA CYS A 329 -11.36 -5.13 -3.79
C CYS A 329 -10.45 -5.86 -4.78
N HIS A 330 -9.43 -6.57 -4.26
CA HIS A 330 -8.59 -7.43 -5.09
C HIS A 330 -9.41 -8.48 -5.85
N TYR A 331 -10.52 -8.94 -5.26
CA TYR A 331 -11.42 -9.93 -5.86
C TYR A 331 -12.73 -9.35 -6.39
N ILE A 332 -12.72 -8.09 -6.85
CA ILE A 332 -13.82 -7.37 -7.51
C ILE A 332 -14.98 -7.06 -6.54
N THR A 333 -15.70 -8.07 -6.06
CA THR A 333 -16.88 -7.90 -5.18
C THR A 333 -16.74 -8.56 -3.81
N GLY A 334 -15.58 -9.16 -3.50
CA GLY A 334 -15.38 -9.94 -2.28
C GLY A 334 -15.64 -9.17 -0.98
N ASN A 335 -15.18 -7.93 -0.88
CA ASN A 335 -15.42 -7.09 0.30
C ASN A 335 -16.90 -6.70 0.45
N TYR A 336 -17.62 -6.45 -0.64
CA TYR A 336 -19.07 -6.17 -0.61
C TYR A 336 -19.87 -7.39 -0.12
N ALA A 337 -19.52 -8.58 -0.61
CA ALA A 337 -20.14 -9.83 -0.15
C ALA A 337 -19.84 -10.09 1.33
N CYS A 338 -18.59 -9.85 1.76
CA CYS A 338 -18.20 -9.91 3.16
C CYS A 338 -19.03 -8.93 4.02
N ASP A 339 -19.13 -7.66 3.63
CA ASP A 339 -19.90 -6.64 4.37
C ASP A 339 -21.36 -7.06 4.59
N ALA A 340 -22.01 -7.51 3.51
CA ALA A 340 -23.38 -8.01 3.57
C ALA A 340 -23.49 -9.25 4.49
N ARG A 341 -22.51 -10.16 4.45
CA ARG A 341 -22.47 -11.34 5.34
C ARG A 341 -22.25 -10.94 6.79
N MET A 342 -21.35 -10.01 7.09
CA MET A 342 -21.05 -9.57 8.45
C MET A 342 -22.25 -8.87 9.10
N LYS A 343 -23.01 -8.08 8.33
CA LYS A 343 -24.28 -7.50 8.79
C LYS A 343 -25.29 -8.57 9.21
N LYS A 344 -25.38 -9.67 8.46
CA LYS A 344 -26.22 -10.83 8.82
C LYS A 344 -25.64 -11.60 10.01
N ALA A 345 -24.32 -11.76 10.07
CA ALA A 345 -23.62 -12.45 11.15
C ALA A 345 -23.87 -11.76 12.50
N LYS A 346 -23.80 -10.43 12.57
CA LYS A 346 -24.13 -9.67 13.80
C LYS A 346 -25.52 -10.00 14.34
N LYS A 347 -26.55 -10.01 13.48
CA LYS A 347 -27.92 -10.38 13.87
C LYS A 347 -28.03 -11.82 14.34
N ARG A 348 -27.25 -12.73 13.75
CA ARG A 348 -27.24 -14.15 14.13
C ARG A 348 -26.53 -14.37 15.46
N LEU A 349 -25.44 -13.64 15.72
CA LEU A 349 -24.72 -13.66 17.00
C LEU A 349 -25.60 -13.16 18.15
N GLU A 350 -26.31 -12.05 17.94
CA GLU A 350 -27.24 -11.50 18.93
C GLU A 350 -28.33 -12.51 19.31
N LYS A 351 -28.92 -13.21 18.33
CA LYS A 351 -29.89 -14.29 18.57
C LYS A 351 -29.31 -15.48 19.34
N LYS A 352 -28.00 -15.69 19.27
CA LYS A 352 -27.29 -16.74 20.01
C LYS A 352 -26.80 -16.26 21.39
N GLY A 353 -27.07 -15.02 21.78
CA GLY A 353 -26.70 -14.45 23.08
C GLY A 353 -25.29 -13.83 23.13
N TYR A 354 -24.60 -13.71 21.99
CA TYR A 354 -23.31 -13.01 21.91
C TYR A 354 -23.50 -11.51 21.69
N ASP A 355 -22.60 -10.70 22.24
CA ASP A 355 -22.61 -9.24 22.00
C ASP A 355 -22.14 -8.91 20.57
N PRO A 356 -23.02 -8.43 19.67
CA PRO A 356 -22.65 -8.12 18.29
C PRO A 356 -21.67 -6.95 18.18
N LYS A 357 -21.46 -6.15 19.23
CA LYS A 357 -20.46 -5.07 19.27
C LYS A 357 -19.03 -5.60 19.36
N LYS A 358 -18.85 -6.86 19.76
CA LYS A 358 -17.53 -7.54 19.79
C LYS A 358 -17.09 -8.08 18.42
N LEU A 359 -17.96 -8.04 17.41
CA LEU A 359 -17.61 -8.31 16.01
C LEU A 359 -17.32 -7.00 15.27
N TRP A 360 -16.06 -6.76 14.96
CA TRP A 360 -15.60 -5.58 14.21
C TRP A 360 -15.35 -5.94 12.75
N VAL A 361 -15.65 -4.98 11.87
CA VAL A 361 -15.36 -5.09 10.44
C VAL A 361 -14.67 -3.81 10.02
N ALA A 362 -13.52 -3.94 9.38
CA ALA A 362 -12.74 -2.81 8.91
C ALA A 362 -12.29 -3.01 7.47
N TRP A 363 -11.97 -1.91 6.80
CA TRP A 363 -11.58 -1.89 5.40
C TRP A 363 -10.32 -1.05 5.26
N CYS A 364 -9.24 -1.67 4.79
CA CYS A 364 -7.92 -1.04 4.71
C CYS A 364 -7.39 -1.10 3.27
N SER A 365 -6.67 -0.05 2.88
CA SER A 365 -5.71 -0.08 1.78
C SER A 365 -4.39 -0.72 2.24
N ALA A 366 -3.51 -1.10 1.31
CA ALA A 366 -2.19 -1.60 1.67
C ALA A 366 -1.31 -0.54 2.35
N ALA A 367 -1.60 0.75 2.18
CA ALA A 367 -0.86 1.85 2.80
C ALA A 367 -1.41 2.26 4.18
N ASP A 368 -2.53 1.65 4.60
CA ASP A 368 -3.30 2.06 5.79
C ASP A 368 -2.70 1.56 7.12
N GLY A 369 -1.38 1.61 7.27
CA GLY A 369 -0.70 1.23 8.51
C GLY A 369 -1.19 1.98 9.75
N PRO A 370 -1.26 3.32 9.74
CA PRO A 370 -1.80 4.10 10.85
C PRO A 370 -3.25 3.76 11.18
N LYS A 371 -4.08 3.53 10.17
CA LYS A 371 -5.50 3.17 10.35
C LYS A 371 -5.64 1.79 10.99
N PHE A 372 -4.86 0.79 10.55
CA PHE A 372 -4.87 -0.54 11.17
C PHE A 372 -4.43 -0.47 12.65
N ALA A 373 -3.34 0.23 12.94
CA ALA A 373 -2.86 0.40 14.32
C ALA A 373 -3.91 1.09 15.22
N ASN A 374 -4.61 2.09 14.69
CA ASN A 374 -5.69 2.77 15.41
C ASN A 374 -6.91 1.86 15.65
N ILE A 375 -7.33 1.07 14.66
CA ILE A 375 -8.41 0.08 14.82
C ILE A 375 -8.10 -0.89 15.96
N MET A 376 -6.86 -1.41 16.02
CA MET A 376 -6.45 -2.33 17.09
C MET A 376 -6.47 -1.66 18.47
N LYS A 377 -6.02 -0.40 18.58
CA LYS A 377 -6.08 0.38 19.84
C LYS A 377 -7.51 0.63 20.29
N GLU A 378 -8.37 1.07 19.37
CA GLU A 378 -9.77 1.38 19.66
C GLU A 378 -10.54 0.13 20.07
N MET A 379 -10.33 -0.98 19.37
CA MET A 379 -10.97 -2.25 19.69
C MET A 379 -10.50 -2.79 21.05
N ALA A 380 -9.19 -2.78 21.33
CA ALA A 380 -8.68 -3.20 22.63
C ALA A 380 -9.25 -2.34 23.77
N LYS A 381 -9.29 -1.01 23.58
CA LYS A 381 -9.89 -0.08 24.54
C LYS A 381 -11.37 -0.37 24.77
N GLN A 382 -12.16 -0.61 23.72
CA GLN A 382 -13.59 -0.95 23.86
C GLN A 382 -13.79 -2.28 24.58
N LEU A 383 -12.87 -3.24 24.40
CA LEU A 383 -12.91 -4.55 25.03
C LEU A 383 -12.23 -4.58 26.41
N GLU A 384 -11.75 -3.44 26.89
CA GLU A 384 -11.03 -3.30 28.17
C GLU A 384 -9.79 -4.21 28.26
N LEU A 385 -9.11 -4.39 27.13
CA LEU A 385 -7.87 -5.14 27.00
C LEU A 385 -6.70 -4.17 27.18
N GLY A 386 -5.93 -4.37 28.26
CA GLY A 386 -4.79 -3.55 28.67
C GLY A 386 -3.56 -3.69 27.80
#